data_AF-A0A933RI26-F1
#
_entry.id   AF-A0A933RI26-F1
#
_cell.length_a   1.000
_cell.length_b   1.000
_cell.length_c   1.000
_cell.angle_alpha   90.00
_cell.angle_beta   90.00
_cell.angle_gamma   90.00
#
_symmetry.space_group_name_H-M   'P 1'
#
loop_
_entity.id
_entity.type
_entity.pdbx_description
1 polymer ?
#
loop_
_entity_poly.entity_id
_entity_poly.type
_entity_poly.pdbx_seq_one_letter_code
_entity_poly.pdbx_strand_id
1 'polypeptide(L)'
;EEGAGPRRVVEARAGLPPWPDLAFDEDVLAAHLEERGADDVTSALRGMFEAYAARFGKPRWGEKTPDHLAHLDAIARALPEARFVHLVRDGRGVAASVLGLPFAPGDGSIEAAAADWRDRILAGRAAAVDGVLEVRYEHLVRDPEAVLREVCAFVDLDFDPVMLRAHEQADARAAEVRPRAAGVQEDRSRPPDPAIADRWREQLSAEDVARFEAVAGDLLADLGYEVGS
;
A
#
# COMPACT_ATOMS: atom_id res chain seq x y z
N GLU A 1 21.50 -6.28 24.33
CA GLU A 1 22.09 -5.15 23.60
C GLU A 1 21.39 -3.88 24.06
N GLU A 2 22.14 -2.83 24.39
CA GLU A 2 21.62 -1.61 25.02
C GLU A 2 20.56 -0.93 24.14
N GLY A 3 19.35 -0.78 24.69
CA GLY A 3 18.20 -0.15 24.03
C GLY A 3 18.56 1.24 23.51
N ALA A 4 18.23 1.50 22.24
CA ALA A 4 18.39 2.81 21.65
C ALA A 4 17.29 3.71 22.20
N GLY A 5 17.62 4.61 23.14
CA GLY A 5 16.64 5.54 23.71
C GLY A 5 15.96 6.43 22.65
N PRO A 6 14.86 7.12 22.99
CA PRO A 6 14.00 7.86 22.04
C PRO A 6 14.76 8.76 21.05
N ARG A 7 15.77 9.50 21.55
CA ARG A 7 16.64 10.34 20.70
C ARG A 7 17.49 9.55 19.72
N ARG A 8 17.99 8.37 20.07
CA ARG A 8 18.72 7.51 19.12
C ARG A 8 17.81 6.97 18.03
N VAL A 9 16.51 6.76 18.29
CA VAL A 9 15.57 6.36 17.23
C VAL A 9 15.28 7.52 16.28
N VAL A 10 15.10 8.73 16.82
CA VAL A 10 14.99 9.97 16.03
C VAL A 10 16.27 10.28 15.27
N GLU A 11 17.45 10.00 15.82
CA GLU A 11 18.76 10.18 15.15
C GLU A 11 19.05 9.06 14.14
N ALA A 12 18.67 7.81 14.42
CA ALA A 12 18.78 6.67 13.49
C ALA A 12 17.90 6.86 12.25
N ARG A 13 16.85 7.70 12.34
CA ARG A 13 16.07 8.21 11.19
C ARG A 13 16.94 8.91 10.15
N ALA A 14 18.06 9.52 10.54
CA ALA A 14 18.96 10.18 9.59
C ALA A 14 19.62 9.20 8.60
N GLY A 15 19.64 7.90 8.92
CA GLY A 15 20.16 6.83 8.06
C GLY A 15 19.10 5.92 7.42
N LEU A 16 17.83 6.06 7.81
CA LEU A 16 16.70 5.40 7.14
C LEU A 16 16.32 6.24 5.92
N PRO A 17 15.76 5.64 4.83
CA PRO A 17 15.14 6.42 3.78
C PRO A 17 14.22 7.43 4.48
N PRO A 18 14.27 8.72 4.11
CA PRO A 18 13.47 9.68 4.83
C PRO A 18 12.03 9.17 4.75
N TRP A 19 11.28 9.34 5.83
CA TRP A 19 9.84 9.43 5.78
C TRP A 19 9.50 10.93 5.64
N PRO A 20 9.98 11.63 4.58
CA PRO A 20 9.82 13.08 4.50
C PRO A 20 8.34 13.41 4.36
N ASP A 21 7.53 12.45 3.92
CA ASP A 21 6.14 12.63 3.55
C ASP A 21 5.26 13.02 4.75
N LEU A 22 5.49 12.58 5.99
CA LEU A 22 4.52 12.85 7.09
C LEU A 22 4.60 14.27 7.69
N ALA A 23 5.54 15.10 7.21
CA ALA A 23 5.65 16.52 7.53
C ALA A 23 5.59 16.85 9.04
N PHE A 24 6.24 16.04 9.88
CA PHE A 24 6.29 16.26 11.33
C PHE A 24 7.18 17.44 11.73
N ASP A 25 6.79 18.10 12.81
CA ASP A 25 7.70 18.87 13.65
C ASP A 25 8.52 17.87 14.50
N GLU A 26 9.85 17.97 14.41
CA GLU A 26 10.76 17.00 15.03
C GLU A 26 10.76 17.08 16.55
N ASP A 27 10.56 18.26 17.13
CA ASP A 27 10.52 18.46 18.57
C ASP A 27 9.21 17.89 19.15
N VAL A 28 8.09 18.10 18.44
CA VAL A 28 6.79 17.52 18.83
C VAL A 28 6.83 15.99 18.78
N LEU A 29 7.43 15.42 17.72
CA LEU A 29 7.57 13.97 17.61
C LEU A 29 8.48 13.42 18.71
N ALA A 30 9.64 14.04 18.95
CA ALA A 30 10.56 13.62 20.01
C ALA A 30 9.89 13.64 21.39
N ALA A 31 9.17 14.71 21.73
CA ALA A 31 8.43 14.81 22.99
C ALA A 31 7.36 13.71 23.12
N HIS A 32 6.62 13.41 22.04
CA HIS A 32 5.62 12.34 22.04
C HIS A 32 6.25 10.95 22.23
N LEU A 33 7.40 10.68 21.59
CA LEU A 33 8.14 9.43 21.75
C LEU A 33 8.72 9.28 23.16
N GLU A 34 9.23 10.38 23.75
CA GLU A 34 9.72 10.41 25.13
C GLU A 34 8.59 10.17 26.13
N GLU A 35 7.44 10.85 25.97
CA GLU A 35 6.26 10.66 26.84
C GLU A 35 5.75 9.22 26.81
N ARG A 36 5.77 8.58 25.64
CA ARG A 36 5.42 7.17 25.50
C ARG A 36 6.46 6.18 26.02
N GLY A 37 7.67 6.63 26.30
CA GLY A 37 8.77 5.76 26.67
C GLY A 37 9.17 4.81 25.54
N ALA A 38 9.19 5.29 24.28
CA ALA A 38 9.58 4.49 23.14
C ALA A 38 11.09 4.14 23.19
N ASP A 39 11.41 2.90 23.53
CA ASP A 39 12.76 2.40 23.81
C ASP A 39 13.29 1.41 22.75
N ASP A 40 12.45 1.09 21.76
CA ASP A 40 12.77 0.25 20.61
C ASP A 40 12.16 0.79 19.30
N VAL A 41 12.53 0.17 18.17
CA VAL A 41 12.07 0.59 16.84
C VAL A 41 10.55 0.44 16.70
N THR A 42 9.96 -0.58 17.30
CA THR A 42 8.52 -0.88 17.21
C THR A 42 7.68 0.17 17.91
N SER A 43 8.00 0.46 19.17
CA SER A 43 7.38 1.48 19.99
C SER A 43 7.57 2.88 19.40
N ALA A 44 8.70 3.13 18.72
CA ALA A 44 8.94 4.39 18.03
C ALA A 44 8.17 4.54 16.70
N LEU A 45 8.04 3.47 15.91
CA LEU A 45 7.21 3.48 14.69
C LEU A 45 5.74 3.68 15.04
N ARG A 46 5.24 2.93 16.02
CA ARG A 46 3.91 3.13 16.61
C ARG A 46 3.78 4.56 17.13
N GLY A 47 4.82 5.00 17.86
CA GLY A 47 5.19 6.36 18.24
C GLY A 47 4.73 7.42 17.26
N MET A 48 5.35 7.33 16.10
CA MET A 48 5.17 8.21 14.98
C MET A 48 3.75 8.18 14.42
N PHE A 49 3.16 7.00 14.18
CA PHE A 49 1.85 6.94 13.55
C PHE A 49 0.70 7.43 14.43
N GLU A 50 0.76 7.23 15.75
CA GLU A 50 -0.26 7.82 16.63
C GLU A 50 -0.11 9.35 16.68
N ALA A 51 1.12 9.88 16.68
CA ALA A 51 1.34 11.33 16.57
C ALA A 51 0.75 11.87 15.25
N TYR A 52 0.90 11.13 14.14
CA TYR A 52 0.27 11.48 12.87
C TYR A 52 -1.26 11.52 12.98
N ALA A 53 -1.86 10.45 13.53
CA ALA A 53 -3.31 10.37 13.69
C ALA A 53 -3.84 11.50 14.60
N ALA A 54 -3.17 11.76 15.71
CA ALA A 54 -3.51 12.81 16.67
C ALA A 54 -3.49 14.21 16.03
N ARG A 55 -2.51 14.50 15.16
CA ARG A 55 -2.45 15.75 14.39
C ARG A 55 -3.73 16.02 13.59
N PHE A 56 -4.41 14.97 13.13
CA PHE A 56 -5.67 15.08 12.37
C PHE A 56 -6.91 14.74 13.19
N GLY A 57 -6.78 14.64 14.52
CA GLY A 57 -7.87 14.27 15.43
C GLY A 57 -8.45 12.88 15.13
N LYS A 58 -7.63 11.97 14.61
CA LYS A 58 -8.05 10.60 14.25
C LYS A 58 -7.64 9.62 15.36
N PRO A 59 -8.52 8.68 15.73
CA PRO A 59 -8.25 7.72 16.80
C PRO A 59 -7.43 6.52 16.33
N ARG A 60 -7.24 6.34 15.02
CA ARG A 60 -6.52 5.23 14.40
C ARG A 60 -5.70 5.74 13.22
N TRP A 61 -4.69 4.98 12.85
CA TRP A 61 -3.81 5.23 11.70
C TRP A 61 -3.80 4.02 10.78
N GLY A 62 -3.37 4.25 9.54
CA GLY A 62 -3.11 3.20 8.55
C GLY A 62 -1.85 3.56 7.76
N GLU A 63 -1.16 2.54 7.29
CA GLU A 63 0.02 2.67 6.45
C GLU A 63 -0.24 1.93 5.13
N LYS A 64 0.17 2.53 4.01
CA LYS A 64 0.09 1.89 2.70
C LYS A 64 1.42 2.03 1.98
N THR A 65 2.22 0.98 2.03
CA THR A 65 3.43 0.80 1.22
C THR A 65 3.40 -0.58 0.56
N PRO A 66 3.34 -0.68 -0.79
CA PRO A 66 3.22 -1.96 -1.48
C PRO A 66 4.34 -2.97 -1.13
N ASP A 67 5.56 -2.49 -0.85
CA ASP A 67 6.70 -3.35 -0.50
C ASP A 67 6.53 -4.06 0.87
N HIS A 68 5.56 -3.64 1.69
CA HIS A 68 5.25 -4.33 2.95
C HIS A 68 4.75 -5.77 2.75
N LEU A 69 4.32 -6.16 1.55
CA LEU A 69 3.97 -7.55 1.24
C LEU A 69 5.12 -8.53 1.51
N ALA A 70 6.38 -8.08 1.35
CA ALA A 70 7.55 -8.90 1.67
C ALA A 70 7.89 -8.95 3.18
N HIS A 71 7.16 -8.22 4.02
CA HIS A 71 7.49 -7.98 5.42
C HIS A 71 6.31 -8.19 6.37
N LEU A 72 5.20 -8.77 5.91
CA LEU A 72 3.98 -8.95 6.71
C LEU A 72 4.24 -9.70 8.03
N ASP A 73 5.01 -10.79 8.02
CA ASP A 73 5.32 -11.53 9.25
C ASP A 73 6.11 -10.69 10.27
N ALA A 74 7.03 -9.83 9.80
CA ALA A 74 7.80 -8.95 10.67
C ALA A 74 6.92 -7.85 11.25
N ILE A 75 6.03 -7.28 10.43
CA ILE A 75 5.06 -6.27 10.86
C ILE A 75 4.09 -6.87 11.88
N ALA A 76 3.54 -8.06 11.63
CA ALA A 76 2.62 -8.73 12.55
C ALA A 76 3.28 -9.10 13.89
N ARG A 77 4.57 -9.47 13.90
CA ARG A 77 5.32 -9.68 15.15
C ARG A 77 5.53 -8.38 15.94
N ALA A 78 5.78 -7.27 15.24
CA ALA A 78 5.99 -5.97 15.87
C ALA A 78 4.67 -5.32 16.33
N LEU A 79 3.60 -5.52 15.56
CA LEU A 79 2.28 -4.94 15.76
C LEU A 79 1.22 -6.06 15.71
N PRO A 80 1.07 -6.86 16.78
CA PRO A 80 0.14 -8.00 16.79
C PRO A 80 -1.33 -7.63 16.60
N GLU A 81 -1.70 -6.36 16.79
CA GLU A 81 -3.05 -5.85 16.55
C GLU A 81 -3.28 -5.37 15.10
N ALA A 82 -2.24 -5.33 14.28
CA ALA A 82 -2.34 -4.86 12.90
C ALA A 82 -3.30 -5.76 12.10
N ARG A 83 -4.09 -5.13 11.22
CA ARG A 83 -4.94 -5.82 10.26
C ARG A 83 -4.46 -5.45 8.87
N PHE A 84 -4.36 -6.44 7.99
CA PHE A 84 -3.81 -6.28 6.65
C PHE A 84 -4.91 -6.37 5.61
N VAL A 85 -5.00 -5.38 4.73
CA VAL A 85 -5.85 -5.43 3.54
C VAL A 85 -4.94 -5.66 2.34
N HIS A 86 -4.95 -6.88 1.80
CA HIS A 86 -4.15 -7.28 0.64
C HIS A 86 -4.95 -7.01 -0.64
N LEU A 87 -4.60 -5.95 -1.37
CA LEU A 87 -5.26 -5.61 -2.62
C LEU A 87 -4.63 -6.40 -3.78
N VAL A 88 -5.43 -7.24 -4.44
CA VAL A 88 -5.03 -8.00 -5.64
C VAL A 88 -5.69 -7.39 -6.86
N ARG A 89 -4.90 -7.17 -7.91
CA ARG A 89 -5.34 -6.69 -9.23
C ARG A 89 -4.79 -7.62 -10.30
N ASP A 90 -5.50 -7.72 -11.43
CA ASP A 90 -5.03 -8.41 -12.63
C ASP A 90 -3.61 -7.93 -12.97
N GLY A 91 -2.66 -8.86 -12.99
CA GLY A 91 -1.25 -8.56 -13.22
C GLY A 91 -0.97 -7.89 -14.57
N ARG A 92 -1.80 -8.15 -15.59
CA ARG A 92 -1.72 -7.46 -16.89
C ARG A 92 -2.11 -5.99 -16.76
N GLY A 93 -3.12 -5.71 -15.93
CA GLY A 93 -3.50 -4.35 -15.51
C GLY A 93 -2.39 -3.62 -14.78
N VAL A 94 -1.66 -4.33 -13.91
CA VAL A 94 -0.50 -3.77 -13.19
C VAL A 94 0.64 -3.49 -14.16
N ALA A 95 1.02 -4.46 -15.02
CA ALA A 95 2.06 -4.29 -16.03
C ALA A 95 1.78 -3.09 -16.95
N ALA A 96 0.58 -3.00 -17.52
CA ALA A 96 0.18 -1.88 -18.37
C ALA A 96 0.29 -0.50 -17.68
N SER A 97 0.18 -0.47 -16.35
CA SER A 97 0.30 0.76 -15.55
C SER A 97 1.73 1.17 -15.21
N VAL A 98 2.67 0.21 -15.12
CA VAL A 98 4.06 0.49 -14.69
C VAL A 98 5.04 0.56 -15.85
N LEU A 99 4.74 -0.06 -16.99
CA LEU A 99 5.61 -0.06 -18.16
C LEU A 99 5.81 1.38 -18.68
N GLY A 100 7.06 1.71 -19.01
CA GLY A 100 7.45 3.05 -19.45
C GLY A 100 7.62 4.07 -18.32
N LEU A 101 7.40 3.70 -17.06
CA LEU A 101 7.67 4.56 -15.90
C LEU A 101 9.11 4.36 -15.39
N PRO A 102 9.72 5.38 -14.74
CA PRO A 102 11.08 5.28 -14.21
C PRO A 102 11.28 4.19 -13.15
N PHE A 103 10.19 3.69 -12.58
CA PHE A 103 10.16 2.64 -11.56
C PHE A 103 9.58 1.33 -12.09
N ALA A 104 9.53 1.14 -13.41
CA ALA A 104 9.18 -0.14 -14.01
C ALA A 104 10.12 -1.25 -13.48
N PRO A 105 9.60 -2.45 -13.15
CA PRO A 105 10.43 -3.53 -12.62
C PRO A 105 11.50 -4.01 -13.60
N GLY A 106 12.64 -4.45 -13.06
CA GLY A 106 13.72 -5.08 -13.83
C GLY A 106 14.23 -4.22 -14.99
N ASP A 107 14.22 -4.79 -16.19
CA ASP A 107 14.62 -4.12 -17.44
C ASP A 107 13.46 -3.35 -18.11
N GLY A 108 12.31 -3.24 -17.45
CA GLY A 108 11.10 -2.63 -18.00
C GLY A 108 10.39 -3.47 -19.05
N SER A 109 10.70 -4.77 -19.14
CA SER A 109 9.99 -5.72 -20.01
C SER A 109 8.66 -6.20 -19.40
N ILE A 110 7.81 -6.78 -20.25
CA ILE A 110 6.58 -7.46 -19.83
C ILE A 110 6.90 -8.62 -18.87
N GLU A 111 7.95 -9.39 -19.14
CA GLU A 111 8.36 -10.51 -18.30
C GLU A 111 8.86 -10.06 -16.93
N ALA A 112 9.64 -8.97 -16.89
CA ALA A 112 10.07 -8.38 -15.62
C ALA A 112 8.89 -7.88 -14.80
N ALA A 113 7.92 -7.21 -15.44
CA ALA A 113 6.69 -6.78 -14.76
C ALA A 113 5.83 -7.96 -14.28
N ALA A 114 5.75 -9.04 -15.07
CA ALA A 114 5.03 -10.25 -14.71
C ALA A 114 5.68 -10.99 -13.53
N ALA A 115 7.01 -11.10 -13.53
CA ALA A 115 7.77 -11.72 -12.44
C ALA A 115 7.64 -10.91 -11.15
N ASP A 116 7.81 -9.57 -11.21
CA ASP A 116 7.64 -8.70 -10.04
C ASP A 116 6.22 -8.78 -9.46
N TRP A 117 5.19 -8.74 -10.32
CA TRP A 117 3.80 -8.92 -9.87
C TRP A 117 3.61 -10.28 -9.18
N ARG A 118 4.09 -11.36 -9.81
CA ARG A 118 4.00 -12.72 -9.27
C ARG A 118 4.66 -12.81 -7.90
N ASP A 119 5.90 -12.34 -7.78
CA ASP A 119 6.67 -12.42 -6.54
C ASP A 119 6.00 -11.64 -5.40
N ARG A 120 5.45 -10.45 -5.69
CA ARG A 120 4.73 -9.63 -4.70
C ARG A 120 3.45 -10.29 -4.21
N ILE A 121 2.65 -10.85 -5.11
CA ILE A 121 1.40 -11.54 -4.75
C ILE A 121 1.70 -12.80 -3.95
N LEU A 122 2.69 -13.59 -4.36
CA LEU A 122 3.11 -14.78 -3.62
C LEU A 122 3.66 -14.43 -2.25
N ALA A 123 4.46 -13.36 -2.12
CA ALA A 123 4.95 -12.89 -0.82
C ALA A 123 3.78 -12.51 0.11
N GLY A 124 2.80 -11.76 -0.40
CA GLY A 124 1.60 -11.39 0.35
C GLY A 124 0.78 -12.60 0.83
N ARG A 125 0.61 -13.61 -0.03
CA ARG A 125 -0.16 -14.84 0.29
C ARG A 125 0.61 -15.87 1.12
N ALA A 126 1.94 -15.85 1.08
CA ALA A 126 2.78 -16.77 1.85
C ALA A 126 2.91 -16.36 3.33
N ALA A 127 2.62 -15.09 3.67
CA ALA A 127 2.66 -14.60 5.03
C ALA A 127 1.69 -15.39 5.91
N ALA A 128 2.22 -16.00 6.98
CA ALA A 128 1.44 -16.80 7.92
C ALA A 128 0.91 -15.91 9.05
N VAL A 129 0.20 -14.85 8.67
CA VAL A 129 -0.33 -13.86 9.60
C VAL A 129 -1.85 -13.97 9.71
N ASP A 130 -2.35 -13.95 10.95
CA ASP A 130 -3.77 -13.78 11.20
C ASP A 130 -4.19 -12.35 10.80
N GLY A 131 -5.46 -12.16 10.46
CA GLY A 131 -5.98 -10.83 10.17
C GLY A 131 -5.51 -10.27 8.82
N VAL A 132 -5.64 -11.06 7.75
CA VAL A 132 -5.56 -10.58 6.37
C VAL A 132 -6.94 -10.66 5.71
N LEU A 133 -7.34 -9.58 5.05
CA LEU A 133 -8.46 -9.56 4.10
C LEU A 133 -7.91 -9.32 2.70
N GLU A 134 -8.12 -10.28 1.80
CA GLU A 134 -7.78 -10.11 0.39
C GLU A 134 -8.93 -9.43 -0.36
N VAL A 135 -8.65 -8.32 -1.04
CA VAL A 135 -9.62 -7.51 -1.78
C VAL A 135 -9.24 -7.50 -3.25
N ARG A 136 -10.20 -7.78 -4.13
CA ARG A 136 -10.01 -7.63 -5.58
C ARG A 136 -10.21 -6.17 -5.99
N TYR A 137 -9.20 -5.60 -6.62
CA TYR A 137 -9.25 -4.24 -7.16
C TYR A 137 -10.43 -4.06 -8.11
N GLU A 138 -10.70 -5.05 -8.97
CA GLU A 138 -11.77 -4.94 -9.95
C GLU A 138 -13.15 -4.87 -9.30
N HIS A 139 -13.35 -5.52 -8.14
CA HIS A 139 -14.57 -5.38 -7.36
C HIS A 139 -14.60 -4.01 -6.67
N LEU A 140 -13.48 -3.58 -6.09
CA LEU A 140 -13.39 -2.27 -5.41
C LEU A 140 -13.77 -1.11 -6.32
N VAL A 141 -13.34 -1.13 -7.59
CA VAL A 141 -13.66 -0.03 -8.52
C VAL A 141 -15.06 -0.14 -9.13
N ARG A 142 -15.63 -1.35 -9.24
CA ARG A 142 -16.97 -1.56 -9.81
C ARG A 142 -18.10 -1.42 -8.78
N ASP A 143 -17.86 -1.83 -7.55
CA ASP A 143 -18.79 -1.73 -6.42
C ASP A 143 -18.04 -1.29 -5.14
N PRO A 144 -17.61 -0.02 -5.08
CA PRO A 144 -16.81 0.48 -3.97
C PRO A 144 -17.55 0.45 -2.63
N GLU A 145 -18.88 0.64 -2.62
CA GLU A 145 -19.63 0.62 -1.37
C GLU A 145 -19.63 -0.76 -0.72
N ALA A 146 -19.92 -1.81 -1.49
CA ALA A 146 -19.92 -3.17 -0.95
C ALA A 146 -18.55 -3.56 -0.39
N VAL A 147 -17.48 -3.29 -1.15
CA VAL A 147 -16.12 -3.63 -0.74
C VAL A 147 -15.66 -2.80 0.46
N LEU A 148 -15.96 -1.49 0.49
CA LEU A 148 -15.59 -0.65 1.63
C LEU A 148 -16.33 -1.05 2.91
N ARG A 149 -17.58 -1.53 2.82
CA ARG A 149 -18.31 -2.07 3.98
C ARG A 149 -17.65 -3.33 4.52
N GLU A 150 -17.22 -4.23 3.65
CA GLU A 150 -16.47 -5.44 4.02
C GLU A 150 -15.14 -5.07 4.70
N VAL A 151 -14.37 -4.17 4.09
CA VAL A 151 -13.11 -3.67 4.65
C VAL A 151 -13.34 -3.03 6.01
N CYS A 152 -14.35 -2.15 6.14
CA CYS A 152 -14.69 -1.50 7.40
C CYS A 152 -15.05 -2.51 8.50
N ALA A 153 -15.90 -3.50 8.20
CA ALA A 153 -16.23 -4.56 9.14
C ALA A 153 -14.97 -5.35 9.54
N PHE A 154 -14.12 -5.68 8.56
CA PHE A 154 -12.87 -6.38 8.79
C PHE A 154 -11.87 -5.57 9.61
N VAL A 155 -11.86 -4.23 9.53
CA VAL A 155 -10.98 -3.37 10.35
C VAL A 155 -11.66 -2.77 11.58
N ASP A 156 -12.88 -3.20 11.91
CA ASP A 156 -13.67 -2.70 13.04
C ASP A 156 -13.86 -1.18 12.97
N LEU A 157 -14.36 -0.70 11.83
CA LEU A 157 -14.77 0.68 11.58
C LEU A 157 -16.21 0.71 11.08
N ASP A 158 -16.91 1.82 11.37
CA ASP A 158 -18.18 2.11 10.74
C ASP A 158 -17.96 2.62 9.31
N PHE A 159 -18.75 2.09 8.37
CA PHE A 159 -18.79 2.63 7.03
C PHE A 159 -19.40 4.05 7.06
N ASP A 160 -18.70 5.01 6.44
CA ASP A 160 -19.19 6.36 6.24
C ASP A 160 -19.27 6.65 4.72
N PRO A 161 -20.42 7.09 4.17
CA PRO A 161 -20.56 7.44 2.76
C PRO A 161 -19.53 8.48 2.25
N VAL A 162 -18.89 9.25 3.13
CA VAL A 162 -17.77 10.14 2.77
C VAL A 162 -16.60 9.37 2.15
N MET A 163 -16.42 8.09 2.48
CA MET A 163 -15.35 7.24 1.94
C MET A 163 -15.46 7.06 0.42
N LEU A 164 -16.68 7.05 -0.13
CA LEU A 164 -16.94 6.99 -1.59
C LEU A 164 -16.54 8.28 -2.31
N ARG A 165 -16.34 9.36 -1.55
CA ARG A 165 -16.02 10.71 -2.02
C ARG A 165 -14.60 11.13 -1.63
N ALA A 166 -13.71 10.18 -1.40
CA ALA A 166 -12.31 10.44 -1.03
C ALA A 166 -11.59 11.36 -2.04
N HIS A 167 -11.98 11.31 -3.32
CA HIS A 167 -11.45 12.15 -4.39
C HIS A 167 -11.72 13.66 -4.17
N GLU A 168 -12.81 14.03 -3.50
CA GLU A 168 -13.13 15.42 -3.12
C GLU A 168 -12.13 15.99 -2.12
N GLN A 169 -11.36 15.13 -1.43
CA GLN A 169 -10.36 15.52 -0.43
C GLN A 169 -8.92 15.36 -0.94
N ALA A 170 -8.71 14.94 -2.19
CA ALA A 170 -7.40 14.58 -2.71
C ALA A 170 -6.36 15.71 -2.55
N ASP A 171 -6.72 16.94 -2.89
CA ASP A 171 -5.82 18.10 -2.79
C ASP A 171 -5.45 18.41 -1.34
N ALA A 172 -6.44 18.35 -0.44
CA ALA A 172 -6.21 18.57 0.98
C ALA A 172 -5.25 17.50 1.55
N ARG A 173 -5.46 16.22 1.18
CA ARG A 173 -4.58 15.10 1.57
C ARG A 173 -3.19 15.18 0.96
N ALA A 174 -3.08 15.64 -0.28
CA ALA A 174 -1.79 15.85 -0.93
C ALA A 174 -0.98 16.94 -0.20
N ALA A 175 -1.64 17.98 0.31
CA ALA A 175 -0.99 19.05 1.08
C ALA A 175 -0.57 18.62 2.51
N GLU A 176 -1.11 17.52 3.03
CA GLU A 176 -0.73 16.97 4.34
C GLU A 176 0.65 16.30 4.30
N VAL A 177 1.11 15.91 3.11
CA VAL A 177 2.37 15.22 2.91
C VAL A 177 3.40 16.04 2.14
N ARG A 178 4.69 15.85 2.42
CA ARG A 178 5.71 16.49 1.57
C ARG A 178 5.61 15.94 0.15
N PRO A 179 5.76 16.78 -0.89
CA PRO A 179 5.79 16.31 -2.26
C PRO A 179 6.92 15.30 -2.45
N ARG A 180 6.58 14.08 -2.89
CA ARG A 180 7.60 13.11 -3.30
C ARG A 180 8.39 13.68 -4.47
N ALA A 181 9.72 13.64 -4.39
CA ALA A 181 10.58 13.96 -5.52
C ALA A 181 10.38 12.90 -6.60
N ALA A 182 9.97 13.34 -7.80
CA ALA A 182 9.93 12.57 -9.05
C ALA A 182 9.26 11.17 -8.98
N GLY A 183 7.93 11.15 -9.15
CA GLY A 183 7.16 9.96 -9.49
C GLY A 183 5.89 10.37 -10.22
N VAL A 184 5.29 9.46 -11.00
CA VAL A 184 3.95 9.66 -11.56
C VAL A 184 2.98 9.76 -10.39
N GLN A 185 2.56 10.97 -10.04
CA GLN A 185 1.47 11.16 -9.11
C GLN A 185 0.18 10.76 -9.83
N GLU A 186 -0.44 9.67 -9.38
CA GLU A 186 -1.79 9.33 -9.81
C GLU A 186 -2.74 10.47 -9.40
N ASP A 187 -3.49 11.00 -10.37
CA ASP A 187 -4.53 11.99 -10.12
C ASP A 187 -5.66 11.34 -9.31
N ARG A 188 -5.67 11.61 -8.00
CA ARG A 188 -6.71 11.13 -7.07
C ARG A 188 -7.88 12.09 -6.95
N SER A 189 -7.90 13.20 -7.69
CA SER A 189 -9.00 14.18 -7.63
C SER A 189 -10.27 13.71 -8.34
N ARG A 190 -10.21 12.55 -9.01
CA ARG A 190 -11.32 11.94 -9.73
C ARG A 190 -11.88 10.73 -9.00
N PRO A 191 -13.18 10.43 -9.14
CA PRO A 191 -13.75 9.19 -8.63
C PRO A 191 -13.05 7.97 -9.25
N PRO A 192 -13.05 6.82 -8.56
CA PRO A 192 -12.57 5.56 -9.14
C PRO A 192 -13.26 5.29 -10.48
N ASP A 193 -12.47 5.02 -11.51
CA ASP A 193 -12.96 4.68 -12.85
C ASP A 193 -12.94 3.16 -13.04
N PRO A 194 -14.11 2.50 -13.11
CA PRO A 194 -14.18 1.06 -13.30
C PRO A 194 -13.48 0.59 -14.58
N ALA A 195 -13.37 1.45 -15.60
CA ALA A 195 -12.72 1.09 -16.87
C ALA A 195 -11.22 0.83 -16.69
N ILE A 196 -10.58 1.35 -15.63
CA ILE A 196 -9.16 1.09 -15.33
C ILE A 196 -8.90 -0.40 -15.05
N ALA A 197 -9.90 -1.14 -14.56
CA ALA A 197 -9.80 -2.59 -14.36
C ALA A 197 -9.47 -3.34 -15.66
N ASP A 198 -10.04 -2.90 -16.77
CA ASP A 198 -10.02 -3.61 -18.04
C ASP A 198 -9.18 -2.94 -19.12
N ARG A 199 -8.68 -1.72 -18.87
CA ARG A 199 -7.96 -0.88 -19.84
C ARG A 199 -6.74 -1.55 -20.45
N TRP A 200 -6.11 -2.49 -19.75
CA TRP A 200 -4.96 -3.23 -20.26
C TRP A 200 -5.26 -3.98 -21.56
N ARG A 201 -6.53 -4.37 -21.79
CA ARG A 201 -6.94 -5.04 -23.05
C ARG A 201 -6.78 -4.16 -24.28
N GLU A 202 -6.79 -2.84 -24.09
CA GLU A 202 -6.57 -1.87 -25.17
C GLU A 202 -5.12 -1.39 -25.23
N GLN A 203 -4.35 -1.57 -24.15
CA GLN A 203 -2.99 -1.05 -24.01
C GLN A 203 -1.91 -2.08 -24.32
N LEU A 204 -2.17 -3.36 -24.04
CA LEU A 204 -1.24 -4.45 -24.28
C LEU A 204 -1.60 -5.15 -25.59
N SER A 205 -0.58 -5.50 -26.38
CA SER A 205 -0.77 -6.34 -27.56
C SER A 205 -1.06 -7.79 -27.14
N ALA A 206 -1.63 -8.60 -28.05
CA ALA A 206 -1.81 -10.02 -27.80
C ALA A 206 -0.48 -10.75 -27.53
N GLU A 207 0.62 -10.29 -28.12
CA GLU A 207 1.96 -10.81 -27.84
C GLU A 207 2.41 -10.48 -26.42
N ASP A 208 2.19 -9.25 -25.95
CA ASP A 208 2.49 -8.85 -24.58
C ASP A 208 1.66 -9.66 -23.57
N VAL A 209 0.38 -9.86 -23.84
CA VAL A 209 -0.50 -10.69 -23.00
C VAL A 209 0.03 -12.12 -22.92
N ALA A 210 0.38 -12.73 -24.06
CA ALA A 210 0.93 -14.07 -24.10
C ALA A 210 2.27 -14.17 -23.35
N ARG A 211 3.16 -13.17 -23.46
CA ARG A 211 4.44 -13.12 -22.74
C ARG A 211 4.23 -12.96 -21.23
N PHE A 212 3.27 -12.15 -20.80
CA PHE A 212 2.89 -12.02 -19.39
C PHE A 212 2.38 -13.35 -18.84
N GLU A 213 1.43 -13.97 -19.56
CA GLU A 213 0.80 -15.23 -19.15
C GLU A 213 1.79 -16.40 -19.14
N ALA A 214 2.81 -16.39 -19.99
CA ALA A 214 3.88 -17.38 -19.94
C ALA A 214 4.66 -17.36 -18.61
N VAL A 215 4.73 -16.21 -17.94
CA VAL A 215 5.45 -16.04 -16.66
C VAL A 215 4.53 -16.23 -15.45
N ALA A 216 3.30 -15.71 -15.52
CA ALA A 216 2.42 -15.57 -14.36
C ALA A 216 0.98 -16.05 -14.60
N GLY A 217 0.71 -16.73 -15.71
CA GLY A 217 -0.61 -17.21 -16.09
C GLY A 217 -1.20 -18.25 -15.14
N ASP A 218 -0.36 -19.10 -14.55
CA ASP A 218 -0.78 -20.04 -13.50
C ASP A 218 -1.34 -19.32 -12.27
N LEU A 219 -0.66 -18.26 -11.82
CA LEU A 219 -1.12 -17.45 -10.69
C LEU A 219 -2.35 -16.59 -11.05
N LEU A 220 -2.42 -16.05 -12.27
CA LEU A 220 -3.63 -15.39 -12.77
C LEU A 220 -4.84 -16.34 -12.68
N ALA A 221 -4.69 -17.57 -13.18
CA ALA A 221 -5.75 -18.58 -13.13
C ALA A 221 -6.13 -18.97 -11.69
N ASP A 222 -5.15 -19.15 -10.80
CA ASP A 222 -5.40 -19.43 -9.37
C ASP A 222 -6.20 -18.32 -8.68
N LEU A 223 -5.92 -17.06 -9.04
CA LEU A 223 -6.67 -15.88 -8.57
C LEU A 223 -8.01 -15.68 -9.33
N GLY A 224 -8.36 -16.58 -10.26
CA GLY A 224 -9.61 -16.53 -11.01
C GLY A 224 -9.66 -15.47 -12.11
N TYR A 225 -8.51 -15.05 -12.65
CA TYR A 225 -8.44 -14.26 -13.88
C TYR A 225 -8.41 -15.19 -15.10
N GLU A 226 -9.10 -14.81 -16.17
CA GLU A 226 -9.09 -15.57 -17.43
C GLU A 226 -7.70 -15.50 -18.09
N VAL A 227 -7.24 -16.63 -18.63
CA VAL A 227 -5.94 -16.79 -19.34
C VAL A 227 -6.15 -17.56 -20.65
N GLY A 228 -5.25 -17.37 -21.61
CA GLY A 228 -5.29 -18.06 -22.91
C GLY A 228 -6.25 -17.43 -23.93
N SER A 229 -6.57 -16.14 -23.77
CA SER A 229 -7.36 -15.33 -24.71
C SER A 229 -6.52 -14.70 -25.81
#